data_AF-A0ABD6WJU4-F1
#
_entry.id   AF-A0ABD6WJU4-F1
#
_cell.length_a   1.000
_cell.length_b   1.000
_cell.length_c   1.000
_cell.angle_alpha   90.00
_cell.angle_beta   90.00
_cell.angle_gamma   90.00
#
_symmetry.space_group_name_H-M   'P 1'
#
loop_
_entity.id
_entity.type
_entity.pdbx_description
1 polymer ?
#
loop_
_entity_poly.entity_id
_entity_poly.type
_entity_poly.pdbx_seq_one_letter_code
_entity_poly.pdbx_strand_id
1 'polypeptide(L)' 'MRISVDGEHYLLLRSAFWDETSVVIGVYGSAERAREAARDMAGAPPGPDRWVLEAWSGGERRSSVQLD' A
#
# COMPACT_ATOMS: atom_id res chain seq x y z
N MET A 1 10.07 17.96 -16.87
CA MET A 1 10.62 16.64 -16.49
C MET A 1 9.45 15.67 -16.33
N ARG A 2 9.14 14.88 -17.35
CA ARG A 2 8.15 13.79 -17.23
C ARG A 2 8.89 12.63 -16.58
N ILE A 3 8.58 12.34 -15.33
CA ILE A 3 9.06 11.12 -14.68
C ILE A 3 8.28 10.01 -15.40
N SER A 4 8.97 9.20 -16.19
CA SER A 4 8.35 8.03 -16.84
C SER A 4 7.98 7.04 -15.73
N VAL A 5 6.76 7.11 -15.24
CA VAL A 5 6.15 6.14 -14.30
C VAL A 5 5.65 4.93 -15.10
N ASP A 6 6.49 4.41 -15.98
CA ASP A 6 6.18 3.23 -16.82
C ASP A 6 6.54 1.92 -16.10
N GLY A 7 7.03 2.01 -14.85
CA GLY A 7 7.22 0.86 -13.97
C GLY A 7 5.94 0.49 -13.23
N GLU A 8 5.79 -0.79 -12.87
CA GLU A 8 4.80 -1.18 -11.86
C GLU A 8 5.24 -0.66 -10.49
N HIS A 9 4.32 0.03 -9.81
CA HIS A 9 4.51 0.55 -8.47
C HIS A 9 3.45 -0.01 -7.54
N TYR A 10 3.82 -0.15 -6.27
CA TYR A 10 2.96 -0.73 -5.26
C TYR A 10 2.68 0.31 -4.18
N LEU A 11 1.43 0.73 -4.07
CA LEU A 11 0.96 1.65 -3.03
C LEU A 11 0.49 0.83 -1.83
N LEU A 12 1.08 1.09 -0.66
CA LEU A 12 0.59 0.56 0.60
C LEU A 12 -0.32 1.59 1.26
N LEU A 13 -1.55 1.17 1.53
CA LEU A 13 -2.57 1.96 2.19
C LEU A 13 -2.91 1.32 3.54
N ARG A 14 -3.25 2.16 4.52
CA ARG A 14 -3.80 1.75 5.81
C ARG A 14 -5.08 2.53 6.03
N SER A 15 -6.15 1.85 6.40
CA SER A 15 -7.36 2.48 6.94
C SER A 15 -7.44 2.10 8.41
N ALA A 16 -7.60 3.08 9.29
CA ALA A 16 -7.80 2.76 10.70
C ALA A 16 -9.17 2.08 10.87
N PHE A 17 -9.30 1.13 11.79
CA PHE A 17 -10.59 0.42 11.95
C PHE A 17 -11.79 1.35 12.19
N TRP A 18 -11.55 2.48 12.85
CA TRP A 18 -12.56 3.46 13.23
C TRP A 18 -12.69 4.62 12.23
N ASP A 19 -11.91 4.60 11.15
CA ASP A 19 -11.85 5.67 10.15
C ASP A 19 -11.89 5.07 8.74
N GLU A 20 -12.92 5.44 7.97
CA GLU A 20 -13.05 5.01 6.58
C GLU A 20 -12.00 5.65 5.66
N THR A 21 -11.22 6.61 6.18
CA THR A 21 -10.14 7.27 5.46
C THR A 21 -8.91 6.37 5.34
N SER A 22 -8.53 6.06 4.10
CA SER A 22 -7.26 5.41 3.79
C SER A 22 -6.12 6.43 3.74
N VAL A 23 -5.04 6.17 4.48
CA VAL A 23 -3.79 6.92 4.38
C VAL A 23 -2.76 6.16 3.56
N VAL A 24 -2.00 6.87 2.73
CA VAL A 24 -0.85 6.31 2.00
C VAL A 24 0.31 6.18 2.98
N ILE A 25 0.77 4.95 3.19
CA ILE A 25 1.90 4.64 4.05
C ILE A 25 3.20 4.72 3.26
N GLY A 26 3.19 4.28 2.00
CA GLY A 26 4.37 4.34 1.14
C GLY A 26 4.12 3.86 -0.28
N VAL A 27 5.09 4.16 -1.15
CA VAL A 27 5.16 3.68 -2.53
C VAL A 27 6.42 2.84 -2.68
N TYR A 28 6.25 1.62 -3.20
CA TYR A 28 7.31 0.62 -3.29
C TYR A 28 7.51 0.17 -4.74
N GLY A 29 8.75 -0.24 -5.04
CA GLY A 29 9.09 -0.84 -6.34
C GLY A 29 8.77 -2.33 -6.45
N SER A 30 8.34 -2.98 -5.36
CA SER A 30 7.91 -4.39 -5.38
C SER A 30 6.82 -4.68 -4.34
N ALA A 31 5.97 -5.67 -4.62
CA ALA A 31 4.93 -6.11 -3.71
C ALA A 31 5.49 -6.70 -2.41
N GLU A 32 6.63 -7.40 -2.50
CA GLU A 32 7.29 -8.04 -1.37
C GLU A 32 7.75 -7.01 -0.35
N ARG A 33 8.41 -5.93 -0.81
CA ARG A 33 8.85 -4.81 0.05
C ARG A 33 7.68 -4.11 0.72
N ALA A 34 6.57 -3.93 0.00
CA ALA A 34 5.38 -3.31 0.57
C ALA A 34 4.73 -4.20 1.65
N ARG A 35 4.68 -5.52 1.44
CA ARG A 35 4.16 -6.47 2.44
C ARG A 35 5.04 -6.56 3.68
N GLU A 36 6.36 -6.54 3.51
CA GLU A 36 7.31 -6.49 4.62
C GLU A 36 7.08 -5.23 5.47
N ALA A 37 7.00 -4.07 4.84
CA ALA A 37 6.72 -2.81 5.54
C ALA A 37 5.36 -2.81 6.25
N ALA A 38 4.32 -3.41 5.66
CA ALA A 38 3.02 -3.56 6.31
C ALA A 38 3.12 -4.39 7.61
N ARG A 39 3.86 -5.51 7.58
CA ARG A 39 4.08 -6.37 8.75
C ARG A 39 4.87 -5.68 9.85
N ASP A 40 5.94 -4.98 9.47
CA ASP A 40 6.76 -4.21 10.41
C ASP A 40 5.93 -3.15 11.14
N MET A 41 5.04 -2.48 10.42
CA MET A 41 4.14 -1.48 11.00
C MET A 41 2.99 -2.09 11.81
N ALA A 42 2.44 -3.24 11.39
CA ALA A 42 1.41 -3.96 12.13
C ALA A 42 1.92 -4.57 13.45
N GLY A 43 3.25 -4.74 13.60
CA GLY A 43 3.89 -5.12 14.85
C GLY A 43 3.88 -4.02 15.93
N ALA A 44 3.59 -2.77 15.57
CA ALA A 44 3.24 -1.69 16.51
C ALA A 44 1.74 -1.78 16.84
N PRO A 45 1.29 -1.40 18.06
CA PRO A 45 0.17 -2.06 18.75
C PRO A 45 -0.98 -2.44 17.81
N PRO A 46 -1.40 -3.71 17.79
CA PRO A 46 -2.29 -4.26 16.77
C PRO A 46 -3.65 -3.59 16.86
N GLY A 47 -3.82 -2.51 16.09
CA GLY A 47 -5.11 -1.95 15.80
C GLY A 47 -5.84 -2.87 14.81
N PRO A 48 -7.18 -2.86 14.77
CA PRO A 48 -7.95 -3.61 13.78
C PRO A 48 -7.88 -3.01 12.37
N ASP A 49 -6.74 -2.39 12.05
CA ASP A 49 -6.53 -1.59 10.86
C ASP A 49 -6.46 -2.47 9.63
N ARG A 50 -7.05 -1.97 8.55
CA ARG A 50 -7.07 -2.66 7.27
C ARG A 50 -5.90 -2.18 6.45
N TRP A 51 -5.08 -3.12 6.00
CA TRP A 51 -3.98 -2.86 5.09
C TRP A 51 -4.39 -3.25 3.68
N VAL A 52 -4.13 -2.37 2.71
CA VAL A 52 -4.43 -2.61 1.29
C VAL A 52 -3.18 -2.34 0.48
N LEU A 53 -2.87 -3.26 -0.43
CA LEU A 53 -1.81 -3.13 -1.42
C LEU A 53 -2.42 -2.93 -2.80
N GLU A 54 -2.09 -1.82 -3.43
CA GLU A 54 -2.52 -1.53 -4.80
C GLU A 54 -1.33 -1.59 -5.76
N ALA A 55 -1.49 -2.28 -6.88
CA ALA A 55 -0.54 -2.21 -7.98
C ALA A 55 -0.98 -1.14 -8.98
N TRP A 56 -0.06 -0.28 -9.40
CA TRP A 56 -0.29 0.83 -10.31
C TRP A 56 0.73 0.79 -11.45
N SER A 57 0.29 1.12 -12.66
CA SER A 57 1.16 1.24 -13.84
C SER A 57 0.60 2.31 -14.76
N GLY A 58 1.45 3.22 -15.26
CA GLY A 58 1.01 4.28 -16.18
C GLY A 58 -0.05 5.23 -15.60
N GLY A 59 -0.16 5.33 -14.27
CA GLY A 59 -1.19 6.12 -13.60
C GLY A 59 -2.55 5.41 -13.47
N GLU A 60 -2.67 4.15 -13.88
CA GLU A 60 -3.87 3.33 -13.71
C GLU A 60 -3.67 2.29 -12.61
N ARG A 61 -4.71 2.07 -11.80
CA ARG A 61 -4.73 0.98 -10.81
C ARG A 61 -4.98 -0.34 -11.52
N ARG A 62 -4.02 -1.26 -11.41
CA ARG A 62 -4.06 -2.60 -11.99
C ARG A 62 -4.70 -3.63 -11.06
N SER A 63 -4.46 -3.52 -9.76
CA SER A 63 -5.06 -4.39 -8.75
C SER A 63 -5.13 -3.70 -7.38
N SER A 64 -5.98 -4.23 -6.51
CA SER A 64 -6.14 -3.81 -5.11
C SER A 64 -6.43 -5.05 -4.27
N VAL A 65 -5.58 -5.33 -3.29
CA VAL A 65 -5.64 -6.55 -2.47
C VAL A 65 -5.52 -6.17 -1.00
N GLN A 66 -6.47 -6.63 -0.19
CA GLN A 66 -6.37 -6.51 1.26
C GLN A 66 -5.30 -7.48 1.78
N LEU A 67 -4.44 -7.00 2.67
CA LEU A 67 -3.43 -7.81 3.34
C LEU A 67 -4.02 -8.34 4.66
N ASP A 68 -3.78 -9.62 4.93
CA ASP A 68 -4.16 -10.31 6.18
C ASP A 68 -3.17 -10.02 7.32
#